data_AF-A0A6P3YV20-F1
#
_entry.id   AF-A0A6P3YV20-F1
#
_cell.length_a   1.000
_cell.length_b   1.000
_cell.length_c   1.000
_cell.angle_alpha   90.00
_cell.angle_beta   90.00
_cell.angle_gamma   90.00
#
_symmetry.space_group_name_H-M   'P 1'
#
loop_
_entity.id
_entity.type
_entity.pdbx_description
1 polymer ?
#
loop_
_entity_poly.entity_id
_entity_poly.type
_entity_poly.pdbx_seq_one_letter_code
_entity_poly.pdbx_strand_id
1 'polypeptide(L)'
;MAQSQMVKTREVCKVAPPPDLSRSAIPKSLPLTFFDLFWLRSPPFQNLFFYEIPSQNTLQFEYSIIPKLKQSLSLTLHHYLPLAGNLKTSTLFIKSWAQICKAGADSPALVHQLTPFYNREVIKDPTGLDSIYITQWLRQGGPNNRSLMIFDSVVPPDLVRATFEFTKDHIQKLRKCVYEKNSSKPPVHITSLSLACAFILVCVVRASENHVKKNRLAKFVFGVDCRYRLKPAIPSTYFGNCAIGRPAIVETKDLLGEDGILSALEGISEAIASLDDGLLDGVDSWASLINSKEPDEIPPTACIAWSPRFQVYNTDFGWGAPKKFEMTSIGRTGAICMSDSKNGNGGFEIGMVSQMKKIEAFASSFAKGLEALCNVRQSNSRAVVEFG
;
A
#
# COMPACT_ATOMS: atom_id res chain seq x y z
N MET A 1 19.13 29.84 2.91
CA MET A 1 18.44 28.92 3.85
C MET A 1 16.96 29.27 3.80
N ALA A 2 16.13 28.43 3.19
CA ALA A 2 14.68 28.65 3.23
C ALA A 2 14.23 28.52 4.69
N GLN A 3 13.60 29.57 5.24
CA GLN A 3 12.95 29.49 6.54
C GLN A 3 11.96 28.32 6.50
N SER A 4 12.18 27.32 7.35
CA SER A 4 11.20 26.27 7.59
C SER A 4 9.91 26.94 8.04
N GLN A 5 8.87 26.94 7.21
CA GLN A 5 7.55 27.38 7.63
C GLN A 5 7.13 26.46 8.80
N MET A 6 7.02 27.04 9.99
CA MET A 6 6.57 26.32 11.18
C MET A 6 5.16 25.78 10.93
N VAL A 7 5.02 24.45 11.04
CA VAL A 7 3.70 23.81 11.18
C VAL A 7 3.08 24.34 12.47
N LYS A 8 1.96 25.07 12.35
CA LYS A 8 1.20 25.55 13.51
C LYS A 8 0.07 24.58 13.83
N THR A 9 0.17 23.90 14.97
CA THR A 9 -0.95 23.11 15.51
C THR A 9 -2.08 24.05 15.88
N ARG A 10 -3.25 23.86 15.25
CA ARG A 10 -4.46 24.64 15.55
C ARG A 10 -5.22 24.08 16.73
N GLU A 11 -5.41 22.77 16.78
CA GLU A 11 -6.10 22.11 17.87
C GLU A 11 -5.66 20.66 18.03
N VAL A 12 -5.64 20.18 19.28
CA VAL A 12 -5.55 18.76 19.62
C VAL A 12 -6.77 18.43 20.49
N CYS A 13 -7.59 17.49 20.04
CA CYS A 13 -8.81 17.10 20.76
C CYS A 13 -9.01 15.58 20.73
N LYS A 14 -9.79 15.08 21.70
CA LYS A 14 -10.28 13.69 21.72
C LYS A 14 -11.74 13.70 21.30
N VAL A 15 -12.12 12.82 20.37
CA VAL A 15 -13.49 12.68 19.90
C VAL A 15 -14.00 11.29 20.25
N ALA A 16 -15.13 11.22 20.93
CA ALA A 16 -15.79 9.99 21.33
C ALA A 16 -17.02 9.72 20.43
N PRO A 17 -17.48 8.47 20.28
CA PRO A 17 -18.75 8.17 19.64
C PRO A 17 -19.94 8.77 20.44
N PRO A 18 -21.11 9.00 19.81
CA PRO A 18 -22.30 9.51 20.47
C PRO A 18 -22.72 8.60 21.65
N PRO A 19 -23.25 9.17 22.75
CA PRO A 19 -23.56 8.42 23.98
C PRO A 19 -24.73 7.43 23.86
N ASP A 20 -25.59 7.53 22.85
CA ASP A 20 -26.77 6.66 22.70
C ASP A 20 -26.43 5.27 22.09
N LEU A 21 -25.49 4.59 22.74
CA LEU A 21 -24.95 3.29 22.34
C LEU A 21 -25.85 2.12 22.72
N SER A 22 -27.00 2.38 23.35
CA SER A 22 -27.87 1.36 23.94
C SER A 22 -28.77 0.65 22.93
N ARG A 23 -28.96 1.22 21.73
CA ARG A 23 -29.87 0.71 20.69
C ARG A 23 -29.19 0.24 19.39
N SER A 24 -27.86 0.30 19.31
CA SER A 24 -27.11 -0.02 18.10
C SER A 24 -26.82 -1.52 18.01
N ALA A 25 -27.11 -2.16 16.87
CA ALA A 25 -26.78 -3.57 16.57
C ALA A 25 -25.27 -3.80 16.34
N ILE A 26 -24.43 -2.79 16.61
CA ILE A 26 -22.98 -2.82 16.35
C ILE A 26 -22.26 -3.50 17.52
N PRO A 27 -21.39 -4.49 17.25
CA PRO A 27 -20.66 -5.19 18.30
C PRO A 27 -19.66 -4.25 19.00
N LYS A 28 -19.52 -4.43 20.33
CA LYS A 28 -18.57 -3.66 21.17
C LYS A 28 -17.15 -4.23 21.14
N SER A 29 -17.01 -5.52 20.82
CA SER A 29 -15.73 -6.22 20.67
C SER A 29 -15.85 -7.22 19.53
N LEU A 30 -14.71 -7.56 18.93
CA LEU A 30 -14.62 -8.53 17.84
C LEU A 30 -13.48 -9.51 18.15
N PRO A 31 -13.66 -10.82 17.91
CA PRO A 31 -12.56 -11.77 17.99
C PRO A 31 -11.53 -11.47 16.90
N LEU A 32 -10.25 -11.69 17.22
CA LEU A 32 -9.16 -11.62 16.25
C LEU A 32 -9.15 -12.88 15.39
N THR A 33 -8.73 -12.72 14.14
CA THR A 33 -8.46 -13.80 13.20
C THR A 33 -6.95 -13.86 12.91
N PHE A 34 -6.45 -14.90 12.25
CA PHE A 34 -5.02 -15.03 11.93
C PHE A 34 -4.51 -13.85 11.11
N PHE A 35 -5.36 -13.29 10.25
CA PHE A 35 -5.04 -12.08 9.49
C PHE A 35 -4.80 -10.86 10.39
N ASP A 36 -5.44 -10.76 11.56
CA ASP A 36 -5.19 -9.66 12.51
C ASP A 36 -4.02 -9.97 13.44
N LEU A 37 -3.88 -11.24 13.86
CA LEU A 37 -2.81 -11.68 14.75
C LEU A 37 -1.43 -11.41 14.16
N PHE A 38 -1.28 -11.54 12.83
CA PHE A 38 -0.05 -11.18 12.14
C PHE A 38 0.36 -9.70 12.34
N TRP A 39 -0.59 -8.79 12.55
CA TRP A 39 -0.33 -7.36 12.72
C TRP A 39 -0.39 -6.88 14.17
N LEU A 40 -0.59 -7.79 15.13
CA LEU A 40 -0.94 -7.49 16.52
C LEU A 40 0.02 -6.48 17.18
N ARG A 41 1.32 -6.64 16.95
CA ARG A 41 2.37 -5.78 17.53
C ARG A 41 2.97 -4.80 16.52
N SER A 42 2.44 -4.75 15.30
CA SER A 42 2.92 -3.83 14.26
C SER A 42 2.32 -2.45 14.44
N PRO A 43 3.10 -1.36 14.27
CA PRO A 43 2.56 0.00 14.34
C PRO A 43 1.49 0.25 13.27
N PRO A 44 0.49 1.13 13.52
CA PRO A 44 -0.50 1.48 12.51
C PRO A 44 0.11 2.16 11.31
N PHE A 45 -0.51 1.93 10.14
CA PHE A 45 -0.27 2.75 8.97
C PHE A 45 -0.65 4.19 9.31
N GLN A 46 0.25 5.11 9.01
CA GLN A 46 0.05 6.52 9.25
C GLN A 46 -0.03 7.22 7.90
N ASN A 47 -1.17 7.87 7.68
CA ASN A 47 -1.51 8.52 6.42
C ASN A 47 -1.76 10.00 6.68
N LEU A 48 -1.21 10.85 5.82
CA LEU A 48 -1.48 12.28 5.77
C LEU A 48 -2.23 12.60 4.49
N PHE A 49 -3.30 13.38 4.63
CA PHE A 49 -4.07 13.93 3.54
C PHE A 49 -3.96 15.44 3.62
N PHE A 50 -3.42 16.06 2.57
CA PHE A 50 -3.29 17.50 2.48
C PHE A 50 -4.44 18.05 1.65
N TYR A 51 -5.20 18.98 2.21
CA TYR A 51 -6.30 19.66 1.52
C TYR A 51 -5.93 21.13 1.35
N GLU A 52 -6.30 21.68 0.19
CA GLU A 52 -6.32 23.12 -0.01
C GLU A 52 -7.70 23.62 0.39
N ILE A 53 -7.74 24.54 1.34
CA ILE A 53 -9.00 25.09 1.84
C ILE A 53 -9.21 26.43 1.14
N PRO A 54 -10.37 26.66 0.50
CA PRO A 54 -10.60 27.85 -0.33
C PRO A 54 -10.44 29.19 0.40
N SER A 55 -10.52 29.20 1.73
CA SER A 55 -10.52 30.41 2.54
C SER A 55 -9.17 30.67 3.19
N GLN A 56 -8.55 31.82 2.88
CA GLN A 56 -7.51 32.40 3.75
C GLN A 56 -8.07 32.85 5.12
N ASN A 57 -9.40 32.84 5.28
CA ASN A 57 -10.07 33.19 6.52
C ASN A 57 -9.90 32.08 7.57
N THR A 58 -8.99 32.31 8.52
CA THR A 58 -8.73 31.43 9.66
C THR A 58 -9.99 31.15 10.49
N LEU A 59 -10.94 32.09 10.55
CA LEU A 59 -12.18 31.91 11.31
C LEU A 59 -13.11 30.86 10.69
N GLN A 60 -13.18 30.78 9.36
CA GLN A 60 -13.98 29.74 8.71
C GLN A 60 -13.41 28.34 9.00
N PHE A 61 -12.08 28.22 9.02
CA PHE A 61 -11.43 26.97 9.40
C PHE A 61 -11.76 26.58 10.85
N GLU A 62 -11.58 27.52 11.79
CA GLU A 62 -11.74 27.28 13.22
C GLU A 62 -13.20 27.06 13.65
N TYR A 63 -14.15 27.81 13.08
CA TYR A 63 -15.56 27.78 13.51
C TYR A 63 -16.49 26.96 12.61
N SER A 64 -16.08 26.58 11.40
CA SER A 64 -16.89 25.75 10.49
C SER A 64 -16.28 24.37 10.27
N ILE A 65 -15.03 24.32 9.80
CA ILE A 65 -14.41 23.06 9.39
C ILE A 65 -14.08 22.16 10.59
N ILE A 66 -13.42 22.71 11.63
CA ILE A 66 -13.03 21.94 12.81
C ILE A 66 -14.25 21.32 13.53
N PRO A 67 -15.33 22.06 13.86
CA PRO A 67 -16.52 21.48 14.49
C PRO A 67 -17.16 20.39 13.62
N LYS A 68 -17.26 20.63 12.31
CA LYS A 68 -17.83 19.67 11.35
C LYS A 68 -17.00 18.39 11.29
N LEU A 69 -15.67 18.47 11.32
CA LEU A 69 -14.76 17.32 11.40
C LEU A 69 -14.98 16.52 12.69
N LYS A 70 -15.08 17.18 13.85
CA LYS A 70 -15.30 16.51 15.14
C LYS A 70 -16.66 15.81 15.20
N GLN A 71 -17.72 16.50 14.79
CA GLN A 71 -19.07 15.95 14.82
C GLN A 71 -19.19 14.75 13.87
N SER A 72 -18.72 14.89 12.63
CA SER A 72 -18.72 13.78 11.67
C SER A 72 -17.82 12.63 12.11
N LEU A 73 -16.69 12.89 12.75
CA LEU A 73 -15.83 11.85 13.32
C LEU A 73 -16.55 11.10 14.44
N SER A 74 -17.21 11.81 15.35
CA SER A 74 -18.04 11.21 16.40
C SER A 74 -19.09 10.28 15.80
N LEU A 75 -19.88 10.77 14.85
CA LEU A 75 -20.90 9.98 14.14
C LEU A 75 -20.28 8.77 13.40
N THR A 76 -19.11 8.93 12.80
CA THR A 76 -18.41 7.83 12.13
C THR A 76 -17.97 6.77 13.13
N LEU A 77 -17.44 7.15 14.29
CA LEU A 77 -17.03 6.20 15.34
C LEU A 77 -18.18 5.32 15.83
N HIS A 78 -19.44 5.74 15.69
CA HIS A 78 -20.59 4.87 15.94
C HIS A 78 -20.57 3.62 15.04
N HIS A 79 -20.22 3.78 13.76
CA HIS A 79 -20.07 2.68 12.79
C HIS A 79 -18.76 1.90 12.96
N TYR A 80 -17.84 2.36 13.81
CA TYR A 80 -16.53 1.74 13.97
C TYR A 80 -16.16 1.60 15.45
N LEU A 81 -17.14 1.29 16.32
CA LEU A 81 -16.93 1.18 17.77
C LEU A 81 -15.77 0.26 18.16
N PRO A 82 -15.56 -0.93 17.54
CA PRO A 82 -14.38 -1.74 17.85
C PRO A 82 -13.04 -1.08 17.46
N LEU A 83 -13.03 -0.10 16.54
CA LEU A 83 -11.84 0.68 16.21
C LEU A 83 -11.59 1.82 17.20
N ALA A 84 -12.57 2.21 18.03
CA ALA A 84 -12.37 3.20 19.09
C ALA A 84 -11.30 2.76 20.13
N GLY A 85 -10.83 1.50 20.04
CA GLY A 85 -9.71 0.92 20.78
C GLY A 85 -8.42 0.59 19.97
N ASN A 86 -8.19 1.17 18.78
CA ASN A 86 -6.98 1.01 17.94
C ASN A 86 -6.87 -0.21 16.99
N LEU A 87 -7.98 -0.69 16.41
CA LEU A 87 -7.91 -1.64 15.28
C LEU A 87 -7.82 -0.90 13.93
N LYS A 88 -7.22 -1.52 12.91
CA LYS A 88 -6.87 -0.86 11.63
C LYS A 88 -7.83 -1.26 10.50
N THR A 89 -8.75 -0.37 10.17
CA THR A 89 -9.49 -0.40 8.89
C THR A 89 -9.42 0.98 8.25
N SER A 90 -8.24 1.38 7.77
CA SER A 90 -7.96 2.80 7.45
C SER A 90 -8.78 3.33 6.28
N THR A 91 -8.89 2.60 5.16
CA THR A 91 -9.54 3.16 3.96
C THR A 91 -11.05 3.30 4.11
N LEU A 92 -11.75 2.26 4.59
CA LEU A 92 -13.21 2.30 4.73
C LEU A 92 -13.62 3.36 5.75
N PHE A 93 -12.94 3.41 6.89
CA PHE A 93 -13.18 4.41 7.93
C PHE A 93 -13.02 5.84 7.42
N ILE A 94 -11.91 6.16 6.75
CA ILE A 94 -11.65 7.50 6.23
C ILE A 94 -12.70 7.89 5.17
N LYS A 95 -13.12 6.95 4.31
CA LYS A 95 -14.19 7.21 3.33
C LYS A 95 -15.54 7.43 3.98
N SER A 96 -15.89 6.65 4.99
CA SER A 96 -17.10 6.83 5.80
C SER A 96 -17.11 8.19 6.50
N TRP A 97 -15.97 8.58 7.06
CA TRP A 97 -15.81 9.89 7.69
C TRP A 97 -15.97 11.03 6.70
N ALA A 98 -15.31 10.94 5.54
CA ALA A 98 -15.44 11.93 4.47
C ALA A 98 -16.91 12.05 3.99
N GLN A 99 -17.60 10.93 3.81
CA GLN A 99 -19.02 10.93 3.42
C GLN A 99 -19.90 11.64 4.46
N ILE A 100 -19.81 11.23 5.72
CA ILE A 100 -20.63 11.82 6.80
C ILE A 100 -20.29 13.30 6.97
N CYS A 101 -19.01 13.66 6.87
CA CYS A 101 -18.59 15.05 6.90
C CYS A 101 -19.23 15.82 5.75
N LYS A 102 -19.14 15.34 4.51
CA LYS A 102 -19.70 16.01 3.34
C LYS A 102 -21.22 16.17 3.42
N ALA A 103 -21.94 15.13 3.84
CA ALA A 103 -23.40 15.12 3.94
C ALA A 103 -23.94 16.04 5.06
N GLY A 104 -23.18 16.24 6.13
CA GLY A 104 -23.63 16.98 7.32
C GLY A 104 -24.28 16.08 8.38
N ALA A 105 -24.51 16.64 9.56
CA ALA A 105 -24.95 15.88 10.75
C ALA A 105 -26.34 15.25 10.60
N ASP A 106 -27.15 15.74 9.68
CA ASP A 106 -28.55 15.32 9.49
C ASP A 106 -28.69 14.00 8.71
N SER A 107 -27.61 13.49 8.12
CA SER A 107 -27.62 12.22 7.37
C SER A 107 -26.40 11.33 7.71
N PRO A 108 -26.38 10.69 8.89
CA PRO A 108 -25.26 9.87 9.34
C PRO A 108 -25.24 8.45 8.74
N ALA A 109 -26.20 8.12 7.86
CA ALA A 109 -26.31 6.80 7.26
C ALA A 109 -25.19 6.57 6.23
N LEU A 110 -24.49 5.44 6.35
CA LEU A 110 -23.50 5.04 5.36
C LEU A 110 -24.19 4.38 4.17
N VAL A 111 -23.63 4.60 2.98
CA VAL A 111 -24.05 3.79 1.82
C VAL A 111 -23.62 2.34 2.04
N HIS A 112 -24.30 1.40 1.40
CA HIS A 112 -24.02 -0.04 1.54
C HIS A 112 -22.53 -0.39 1.35
N GLN A 113 -21.87 0.27 0.38
CA GLN A 113 -20.45 0.06 0.07
C GLN A 113 -19.47 0.52 1.18
N LEU A 114 -19.94 1.31 2.14
CA LEU A 114 -19.17 1.79 3.29
C LEU A 114 -19.64 1.18 4.62
N THR A 115 -20.75 0.44 4.61
CA THR A 115 -21.33 -0.17 5.81
C THR A 115 -20.52 -1.38 6.23
N PRO A 116 -19.88 -1.39 7.41
CA PRO A 116 -18.95 -2.46 7.77
C PRO A 116 -19.65 -3.78 8.04
N PHE A 117 -19.03 -4.87 7.58
CA PHE A 117 -19.46 -6.23 7.84
C PHE A 117 -18.64 -6.82 9.00
N TYR A 118 -19.29 -7.11 10.13
CA TYR A 118 -18.61 -7.45 11.39
C TYR A 118 -18.46 -8.95 11.66
N ASN A 119 -19.20 -9.83 10.98
CA ASN A 119 -19.14 -11.26 11.28
C ASN A 119 -17.72 -11.79 10.97
N ARG A 120 -16.99 -12.16 12.03
CA ARG A 120 -15.59 -12.65 11.95
C ARG A 120 -15.51 -14.14 11.66
N GLU A 121 -16.57 -14.89 11.94
CA GLU A 121 -16.62 -16.35 11.78
C GLU A 121 -16.59 -16.79 10.31
N VAL A 122 -16.74 -15.86 9.37
CA VAL A 122 -16.56 -16.10 7.94
C VAL A 122 -15.11 -16.42 7.57
N ILE A 123 -14.15 -16.01 8.41
CA ILE A 123 -12.74 -16.42 8.25
C ILE A 123 -12.57 -17.79 8.89
N LYS A 124 -12.13 -18.75 8.10
CA LYS A 124 -11.81 -20.11 8.55
C LYS A 124 -10.29 -20.29 8.59
N ASP A 125 -9.79 -20.95 9.64
CA ASP A 125 -8.38 -21.26 9.82
C ASP A 125 -8.16 -22.79 9.81
N PRO A 126 -8.23 -23.44 8.65
CA PRO A 126 -8.05 -24.89 8.56
C PRO A 126 -6.61 -25.33 8.86
N THR A 127 -5.64 -24.42 8.76
CA THR A 127 -4.20 -24.69 8.90
C THR A 127 -3.64 -24.33 10.28
N GLY A 128 -4.45 -23.77 11.17
CA GLY A 128 -4.05 -23.42 12.54
C GLY A 128 -3.05 -22.25 12.61
N LEU A 129 -3.12 -21.32 11.66
CA LEU A 129 -2.26 -20.12 11.61
C LEU A 129 -2.39 -19.25 12.86
N ASP A 130 -3.56 -19.20 13.48
CA ASP A 130 -3.77 -18.49 14.76
C ASP A 130 -2.76 -18.97 15.81
N SER A 131 -2.66 -20.30 15.96
CA SER A 131 -1.77 -20.93 16.92
C SER A 131 -0.29 -20.73 16.57
N ILE A 132 0.03 -20.77 15.28
CA ILE A 132 1.39 -20.52 14.78
C ILE A 132 1.82 -19.09 15.11
N TYR A 133 1.02 -18.08 14.75
CA TYR A 133 1.36 -16.68 15.00
C TYR A 133 1.42 -16.35 16.50
N ILE A 134 0.47 -16.85 17.30
CA ILE A 134 0.52 -16.67 18.76
C ILE A 134 1.80 -17.28 19.34
N THR A 135 2.15 -18.50 18.91
CA THR A 135 3.36 -19.18 19.38
C THR A 135 4.62 -18.40 18.98
N GLN A 136 4.67 -17.87 17.76
CA GLN A 136 5.77 -17.03 17.30
C GLN A 136 5.88 -15.75 18.14
N TRP A 137 4.76 -15.06 18.42
CA TRP A 137 4.75 -13.87 19.27
C TRP A 137 5.23 -14.15 20.69
N LEU A 138 4.79 -15.25 21.30
CA LEU A 138 5.21 -15.67 22.64
C LEU A 138 6.70 -16.01 22.72
N ARG A 139 7.35 -16.36 21.61
CA ARG A 139 8.80 -16.66 21.57
C ARG A 139 9.67 -15.44 21.32
N GLN A 140 9.11 -14.33 20.86
CA GLN A 140 9.89 -13.14 20.52
C GLN A 140 10.40 -12.41 21.76
N GLY A 141 11.71 -12.14 21.82
CA GLY A 141 12.31 -11.39 22.92
C GLY A 141 12.39 -12.16 24.26
N GLY A 142 12.22 -13.48 24.22
CA GLY A 142 12.29 -14.36 25.38
C GLY A 142 11.16 -15.40 25.39
N PRO A 143 11.24 -16.41 26.25
CA PRO A 143 10.16 -17.39 26.40
C PRO A 143 8.91 -16.73 27.01
N ASN A 144 7.74 -17.01 26.43
CA ASN A 144 6.43 -16.58 26.92
C ASN A 144 6.25 -15.04 27.00
N ASN A 145 6.71 -14.30 25.98
CA ASN A 145 6.47 -12.86 25.88
C ASN A 145 4.99 -12.54 25.62
N ARG A 146 4.29 -12.11 26.67
CA ARG A 146 2.87 -11.71 26.62
C ARG A 146 2.65 -10.22 26.37
N SER A 147 3.69 -9.49 25.99
CA SER A 147 3.58 -8.05 25.71
C SER A 147 2.78 -7.79 24.43
N LEU A 148 1.75 -6.97 24.56
CA LEU A 148 1.00 -6.40 23.44
C LEU A 148 1.55 -5.02 23.01
N MET A 149 2.70 -4.62 23.56
CA MET A 149 3.32 -3.37 23.17
C MET A 149 3.74 -3.44 21.70
N ILE A 150 3.33 -2.40 20.97
CA ILE A 150 3.71 -2.16 19.59
C ILE A 150 5.23 -2.02 19.52
N PHE A 151 5.85 -2.55 18.46
CA PHE A 151 7.27 -2.36 18.25
C PHE A 151 7.61 -0.89 17.99
N ASP A 152 8.53 -0.36 18.78
CA ASP A 152 9.17 0.91 18.53
C ASP A 152 10.14 0.76 17.36
N SER A 153 9.68 1.10 16.16
CA SER A 153 10.56 1.29 15.00
C SER A 153 10.92 2.77 14.91
N VAL A 154 12.10 3.13 15.41
CA VAL A 154 12.67 4.47 15.25
C VAL A 154 13.00 4.68 13.77
N VAL A 155 12.49 5.76 13.19
CA VAL A 155 12.86 6.17 11.83
C VAL A 155 14.28 6.74 11.89
N PRO A 156 15.23 6.23 11.09
CA PRO A 156 16.56 6.83 11.03
C PRO A 156 16.47 8.32 10.64
N PRO A 157 17.27 9.20 11.28
CA PRO A 157 17.10 10.65 11.15
C PRO A 157 17.53 11.22 9.79
N ASP A 158 18.28 10.46 8.99
CA ASP A 158 18.91 10.87 7.72
C ASP A 158 18.13 10.44 6.47
N LEU A 159 16.91 9.91 6.64
CA LEU A 159 16.09 9.49 5.52
C LEU A 159 15.35 10.65 4.87
N VAL A 160 15.34 10.66 3.54
CA VAL A 160 14.57 11.60 2.74
C VAL A 160 13.37 10.90 2.10
N ARG A 161 12.33 11.67 1.81
CA ARG A 161 11.11 11.20 1.16
C ARG A 161 11.04 11.75 -0.26
N ALA A 162 10.68 10.89 -1.20
CA ALA A 162 10.42 11.27 -2.59
C ALA A 162 9.11 10.66 -3.08
N THR A 163 8.42 11.37 -3.96
CA THR A 163 7.29 10.85 -4.75
C THR A 163 7.68 10.87 -6.21
N PHE A 164 7.52 9.75 -6.91
CA PHE A 164 7.69 9.62 -8.35
C PHE A 164 6.33 9.46 -9.02
N GLU A 165 6.12 10.14 -10.14
CA GLU A 165 4.88 10.02 -10.92
C GLU A 165 5.06 9.02 -12.06
N PHE A 166 4.18 8.02 -12.12
CA PHE A 166 4.10 7.07 -13.21
C PHE A 166 2.79 7.27 -13.97
N THR A 167 2.84 8.11 -15.01
CA THR A 167 1.67 8.59 -15.73
C THR A 167 0.98 7.48 -16.54
N LYS A 168 -0.28 7.72 -16.91
CA LYS A 168 -1.03 6.83 -17.82
C LYS A 168 -0.29 6.60 -19.13
N ASP A 169 0.34 7.65 -19.69
CA ASP A 169 1.08 7.54 -20.95
C ASP A 169 2.31 6.64 -20.81
N HIS A 170 3.04 6.73 -19.69
CA HIS A 170 4.14 5.81 -19.40
C HIS A 170 3.65 4.36 -19.32
N ILE A 171 2.54 4.11 -18.63
CA ILE A 171 1.93 2.79 -18.51
C ILE A 171 1.49 2.25 -19.88
N GLN A 172 0.89 3.09 -20.74
CA GLN A 172 0.47 2.70 -22.08
C GLN A 172 1.65 2.38 -23.00
N LYS A 173 2.72 3.19 -22.96
CA LYS A 173 3.96 2.91 -23.70
C LYS A 173 4.60 1.60 -23.25
N LEU A 174 4.70 1.39 -21.93
CA LEU A 174 5.22 0.17 -21.33
C LEU A 174 4.40 -1.05 -21.75
N ARG A 175 3.07 -0.95 -21.69
CA ARG A 175 2.15 -1.99 -22.14
C ARG A 175 2.41 -2.37 -23.60
N LYS A 176 2.53 -1.38 -24.49
CA LYS A 176 2.81 -1.63 -25.91
C LYS A 176 4.14 -2.36 -26.12
N CYS A 177 5.21 -1.90 -25.48
CA CYS A 177 6.54 -2.54 -25.57
C CYS A 177 6.51 -4.00 -25.10
N VAL A 178 5.82 -4.28 -23.98
CA VAL A 178 5.68 -5.65 -23.47
C VAL A 178 4.87 -6.53 -24.42
N TYR A 179 3.76 -6.04 -25.00
CA TYR A 179 2.98 -6.82 -25.96
C TYR A 179 3.80 -7.20 -27.20
N GLU A 180 4.56 -6.26 -27.77
CA GLU A 180 5.40 -6.52 -28.94
C GLU A 180 6.43 -7.61 -28.64
N LYS A 181 7.10 -7.55 -27.49
CA LYS A 181 8.10 -8.54 -27.09
C LYS A 181 7.52 -9.89 -26.61
N ASN A 182 6.29 -9.92 -26.09
CA ASN A 182 5.66 -11.14 -25.54
C ASN A 182 4.79 -11.91 -26.55
N SER A 183 4.83 -11.55 -27.85
CA SER A 183 3.93 -12.10 -28.87
C SER A 183 4.06 -13.63 -29.11
N SER A 184 5.12 -14.27 -28.61
CA SER A 184 5.43 -15.70 -28.81
C SER A 184 5.56 -16.52 -27.52
N LYS A 185 5.21 -15.93 -26.36
CA LYS A 185 5.41 -16.50 -25.02
C LYS A 185 4.07 -16.79 -24.31
N PRO A 186 4.05 -17.62 -23.24
CA PRO A 186 2.86 -17.84 -22.43
C PRO A 186 2.26 -16.52 -21.92
N PRO A 187 0.94 -16.49 -21.64
CA PRO A 187 0.25 -15.27 -21.23
C PRO A 187 0.78 -14.79 -19.87
N VAL A 188 1.38 -13.60 -19.84
CA VAL A 188 1.74 -12.89 -18.61
C VAL A 188 0.61 -11.95 -18.19
N HIS A 189 0.47 -11.68 -16.90
CA HIS A 189 -0.53 -10.75 -16.38
C HIS A 189 -0.14 -9.31 -16.70
N ILE A 190 -0.77 -8.71 -17.73
CA ILE A 190 -0.51 -7.34 -18.19
C ILE A 190 -1.61 -6.39 -17.71
N THR A 191 -1.56 -6.02 -16.43
CA THR A 191 -2.40 -4.96 -15.85
C THR A 191 -1.57 -3.70 -15.64
N SER A 192 -2.20 -2.52 -15.50
CA SER A 192 -1.44 -1.30 -15.14
C SER A 192 -0.62 -1.50 -13.86
N LEU A 193 -1.18 -2.22 -12.88
CA LEU A 193 -0.53 -2.48 -11.60
C LEU A 193 0.68 -3.40 -11.74
N SER A 194 0.55 -4.53 -12.45
CA SER A 194 1.67 -5.46 -12.65
C SER A 194 2.79 -4.84 -13.49
N LEU A 195 2.46 -4.02 -14.49
CA LEU A 195 3.43 -3.25 -15.26
C LEU A 195 4.21 -2.26 -14.39
N ALA A 196 3.52 -1.52 -13.52
CA ALA A 196 4.16 -0.59 -12.58
C ALA A 196 5.05 -1.34 -11.58
N CYS A 197 4.56 -2.43 -10.99
CA CYS A 197 5.35 -3.28 -10.10
C CYS A 197 6.62 -3.81 -10.77
N ALA A 198 6.51 -4.36 -11.98
CA ALA A 198 7.64 -4.87 -12.74
C ALA A 198 8.67 -3.78 -13.04
N PHE A 199 8.21 -2.61 -13.48
CA PHE A 199 9.07 -1.47 -13.74
C PHE A 199 9.81 -1.00 -12.47
N ILE A 200 9.09 -0.86 -11.35
CA ILE A 200 9.66 -0.48 -10.05
C ILE A 200 10.72 -1.50 -9.60
N LEU A 201 10.43 -2.80 -9.70
CA LEU A 201 11.38 -3.85 -9.33
C LEU A 201 12.68 -3.73 -10.12
N VAL A 202 12.60 -3.59 -11.45
CA VAL A 202 13.77 -3.39 -12.30
C VAL A 202 14.54 -2.14 -11.90
N CYS A 203 13.85 -1.02 -11.64
CA CYS A 203 14.50 0.21 -11.19
C CYS A 203 15.23 0.04 -9.85
N VAL A 204 14.61 -0.63 -8.87
CA VAL A 204 15.21 -0.92 -7.55
C VAL A 204 16.46 -1.79 -7.70
N VAL A 205 16.40 -2.84 -8.51
CA VAL A 205 17.53 -3.75 -8.72
C VAL A 205 18.69 -3.05 -9.44
N ARG A 206 18.39 -2.29 -10.50
CA ARG A 206 19.40 -1.48 -11.22
C ARG A 206 20.03 -0.41 -10.33
N ALA A 207 19.24 0.27 -9.50
CA ALA A 207 19.76 1.26 -8.55
C ALA A 207 20.69 0.64 -7.49
N SER A 208 20.60 -0.67 -7.29
CA SER A 208 21.40 -1.42 -6.32
C SER A 208 22.52 -2.25 -6.97
N GLU A 209 22.73 -2.16 -8.29
CA GLU A 209 23.60 -3.08 -9.05
C GLU A 209 25.03 -3.17 -8.49
N ASN A 210 25.61 -2.03 -8.07
CA ASN A 210 26.97 -1.98 -7.51
C ASN A 210 27.11 -2.65 -6.13
N HIS A 211 25.99 -2.98 -5.47
CA HIS A 211 25.95 -3.59 -4.15
C HIS A 211 25.36 -5.01 -4.18
N VAL A 212 24.89 -5.49 -5.33
CA VAL A 212 24.19 -6.77 -5.46
C VAL A 212 25.04 -7.76 -6.24
N LYS A 213 25.29 -8.94 -5.66
CA LYS A 213 25.93 -10.05 -6.39
C LYS A 213 25.02 -10.48 -7.56
N LYS A 214 25.58 -10.56 -8.77
CA LYS A 214 24.93 -11.19 -9.93
C LYS A 214 24.64 -12.65 -9.56
N ASN A 215 23.45 -13.17 -9.91
CA ASN A 215 22.94 -14.51 -9.55
C ASN A 215 22.36 -14.66 -8.13
N ARG A 216 21.82 -13.59 -7.54
CA ARG A 216 20.97 -13.68 -6.32
C ARG A 216 19.49 -13.65 -6.70
N LEU A 217 18.63 -14.21 -5.86
CA LEU A 217 17.17 -14.13 -6.03
C LEU A 217 16.65 -12.79 -5.50
N ALA A 218 16.17 -11.89 -6.36
CA ALA A 218 15.41 -10.72 -5.95
C ALA A 218 14.00 -11.11 -5.51
N LYS A 219 13.48 -10.46 -4.47
CA LYS A 219 12.13 -10.70 -3.95
C LYS A 219 11.29 -9.43 -4.08
N PHE A 220 10.16 -9.52 -4.73
CA PHE A 220 9.22 -8.41 -4.83
C PHE A 220 7.91 -8.76 -4.16
N VAL A 221 7.67 -8.17 -3.00
CA VAL A 221 6.49 -8.45 -2.18
C VAL A 221 5.37 -7.48 -2.53
N PHE A 222 4.19 -8.01 -2.83
CA PHE A 222 2.98 -7.21 -2.97
C PHE A 222 1.86 -7.75 -2.08
N GLY A 223 1.03 -6.84 -1.58
CA GLY A 223 -0.16 -7.18 -0.81
C GLY A 223 -1.27 -7.75 -1.70
N VAL A 224 -1.90 -8.82 -1.24
CA VAL A 224 -3.06 -9.46 -1.87
C VAL A 224 -4.26 -9.30 -0.95
N ASP A 225 -5.34 -8.70 -1.43
CA ASP A 225 -6.64 -8.70 -0.75
C ASP A 225 -7.30 -10.07 -0.94
N CYS A 226 -7.47 -10.79 0.16
CA CYS A 226 -7.95 -12.17 0.15
C CYS A 226 -9.48 -12.26 0.10
N ARG A 227 -10.22 -11.16 0.32
CA ARG A 227 -11.69 -11.21 0.49
C ARG A 227 -12.41 -11.94 -0.64
N TYR A 228 -12.03 -11.66 -1.89
CA TYR A 228 -12.60 -12.28 -3.09
C TYR A 228 -11.98 -13.63 -3.46
N ARG A 229 -10.86 -14.00 -2.83
CA ARG A 229 -10.12 -15.25 -3.07
C ARG A 229 -10.46 -16.35 -2.06
N LEU A 230 -11.03 -15.98 -0.92
CA LEU A 230 -11.60 -16.94 0.03
C LEU A 230 -12.77 -17.69 -0.63
N LYS A 231 -12.98 -18.93 -0.19
CA LYS A 231 -14.07 -19.80 -0.64
C LYS A 231 -14.92 -20.17 0.58
N PRO A 232 -16.13 -19.59 0.75
CA PRO A 232 -16.77 -18.59 -0.11
C PRO A 232 -16.11 -17.20 -0.01
N ALA A 233 -16.30 -16.37 -1.03
CA ALA A 233 -15.85 -14.98 -1.02
C ALA A 233 -16.61 -14.19 0.05
N ILE A 234 -15.91 -13.26 0.71
CA ILE A 234 -16.49 -12.44 1.78
C ILE A 234 -16.68 -10.98 1.32
N PRO A 235 -17.57 -10.21 1.97
CA PRO A 235 -17.86 -8.84 1.57
C PRO A 235 -16.61 -7.94 1.57
N SER A 236 -16.52 -7.03 0.59
CA SER A 236 -15.49 -5.98 0.54
C SER A 236 -15.48 -5.08 1.78
N THR A 237 -16.63 -4.95 2.44
CA THR A 237 -16.81 -4.18 3.67
C THR A 237 -16.45 -4.95 4.94
N TYR A 238 -15.92 -6.18 4.84
CA TYR A 238 -15.42 -6.93 5.99
C TYR A 238 -14.47 -6.07 6.82
N PHE A 239 -14.81 -5.93 8.10
CA PHE A 239 -14.19 -4.97 9.01
C PHE A 239 -12.72 -5.27 9.31
N GLY A 240 -12.30 -6.54 9.27
CA GLY A 240 -10.95 -6.95 9.67
C GLY A 240 -9.88 -6.86 8.61
N ASN A 241 -8.67 -7.29 9.01
CA ASN A 241 -7.63 -7.59 8.03
C ASN A 241 -8.02 -8.85 7.25
N CYS A 242 -7.72 -8.86 5.96
CA CYS A 242 -7.89 -10.02 5.10
C CYS A 242 -6.92 -9.87 3.93
N ALA A 243 -5.63 -9.81 4.25
CA ALA A 243 -4.59 -9.59 3.28
C ALA A 243 -3.31 -10.33 3.65
N ILE A 244 -2.58 -10.77 2.64
CA ILE A 244 -1.28 -11.43 2.75
C ILE A 244 -0.24 -10.70 1.91
N GLY A 245 1.03 -10.90 2.24
CA GLY A 245 2.11 -10.65 1.30
C GLY A 245 2.28 -11.85 0.37
N ARG A 246 2.56 -11.62 -0.91
CA ARG A 246 2.98 -12.66 -1.85
C ARG A 246 4.29 -12.21 -2.51
N PRO A 247 5.37 -13.01 -2.47
CA PRO A 247 6.63 -12.64 -3.10
C PRO A 247 6.64 -13.13 -4.55
N ALA A 248 6.97 -12.24 -5.49
CA ALA A 248 7.52 -12.63 -6.79
C ALA A 248 9.02 -12.81 -6.65
N ILE A 249 9.55 -13.93 -7.12
CA ILE A 249 10.96 -14.29 -7.00
C ILE A 249 11.56 -14.33 -8.41
N VAL A 250 12.61 -13.54 -8.64
CA VAL A 250 13.27 -13.43 -9.97
C VAL A 250 14.76 -13.32 -9.77
N GLU A 251 15.58 -13.91 -10.63
CA GLU A 251 17.03 -13.74 -10.53
C GLU A 251 17.45 -12.30 -10.87
N THR A 252 18.41 -11.76 -10.11
CA THR A 252 18.94 -10.42 -10.33
C THR A 252 19.60 -10.27 -11.70
N LYS A 253 20.19 -11.35 -12.24
CA LYS A 253 20.80 -11.33 -13.58
C LYS A 253 19.76 -11.08 -14.68
N ASP A 254 18.56 -11.66 -14.53
CA ASP A 254 17.49 -11.56 -15.53
C ASP A 254 16.87 -10.16 -15.47
N LEU A 255 16.67 -9.63 -14.26
CA LEU A 255 16.18 -8.25 -14.04
C LEU A 255 17.13 -7.17 -14.57
N LEU A 256 18.44 -7.42 -14.55
CA LEU A 256 19.46 -6.53 -15.10
C LEU A 256 19.63 -6.68 -16.62
N GLY A 257 19.11 -7.75 -17.21
CA GLY A 257 19.17 -8.02 -18.64
C GLY A 257 18.29 -7.10 -19.51
N GLU A 258 18.38 -7.29 -20.82
CA GLU A 258 17.64 -6.52 -21.83
C GLU A 258 16.11 -6.65 -21.67
N ASP A 259 15.65 -7.83 -21.27
CA ASP A 259 14.24 -8.16 -21.07
C ASP A 259 13.82 -8.16 -19.59
N GLY A 260 14.55 -7.46 -18.72
CA GLY A 260 14.30 -7.50 -17.28
C GLY A 260 12.87 -7.15 -16.84
N ILE A 261 12.15 -6.32 -17.61
CA ILE A 261 10.73 -6.03 -17.35
C ILE A 261 9.84 -7.26 -17.61
N LEU A 262 10.12 -8.03 -18.66
CA LEU A 262 9.39 -9.26 -18.95
C LEU A 262 9.68 -10.31 -17.88
N SER A 263 10.95 -10.51 -17.50
CA SER A 263 11.31 -11.43 -16.41
C SER A 263 10.63 -11.05 -15.09
N ALA A 264 10.55 -9.75 -14.78
CA ALA A 264 9.79 -9.26 -13.64
C ALA A 264 8.28 -9.58 -13.74
N LEU A 265 7.68 -9.41 -14.92
CA LEU A 265 6.27 -9.73 -15.16
C LEU A 265 6.00 -11.23 -15.11
N GLU A 266 6.89 -12.07 -15.62
CA GLU A 266 6.82 -13.53 -15.54
C GLU A 266 6.76 -13.97 -14.07
N GLY A 267 7.71 -13.50 -13.24
CA GLY A 267 7.72 -13.82 -11.80
C GLY A 267 6.52 -13.26 -11.03
N ILE A 268 6.03 -12.06 -11.37
CA ILE A 268 4.78 -11.51 -10.80
C ILE A 268 3.58 -12.36 -11.23
N SER A 269 3.57 -12.84 -12.47
CA SER A 269 2.45 -13.63 -12.99
C SER A 269 2.39 -15.00 -12.34
N GLU A 270 3.54 -15.66 -12.18
CA GLU A 270 3.67 -16.92 -11.45
C GLU A 270 3.20 -16.75 -9.99
N ALA A 271 3.65 -15.68 -9.32
CA ALA A 271 3.23 -15.36 -7.97
C ALA A 271 1.71 -15.13 -7.87
N ILE A 272 1.08 -14.51 -8.86
CA ILE A 272 -0.39 -14.33 -8.91
C ILE A 272 -1.09 -15.67 -9.16
N ALA A 273 -0.60 -16.49 -10.09
CA ALA A 273 -1.19 -17.79 -10.41
C ALA A 273 -1.15 -18.75 -9.21
N SER A 274 -0.08 -18.69 -8.40
CA SER A 274 0.03 -19.49 -7.17
C SER A 274 -1.07 -19.24 -6.13
N LEU A 275 -1.80 -18.11 -6.24
CA LEU A 275 -2.85 -17.74 -5.29
C LEU A 275 -4.17 -18.51 -5.49
N ASP A 276 -4.36 -19.18 -6.62
CA ASP A 276 -5.64 -19.81 -6.95
C ASP A 276 -5.85 -21.13 -6.16
N ASP A 277 -4.77 -21.88 -5.95
CA ASP A 277 -4.76 -23.12 -5.17
C ASP A 277 -3.95 -23.00 -3.85
N GLY A 278 -3.00 -22.06 -3.78
CA GLY A 278 -2.07 -21.89 -2.65
C GLY A 278 -2.21 -20.55 -1.93
N LEU A 279 -3.44 -20.05 -1.74
CA LEU A 279 -3.69 -18.72 -1.16
C LEU A 279 -2.93 -18.49 0.15
N LEU A 280 -2.91 -19.48 1.05
CA LEU A 280 -2.25 -19.40 2.35
C LEU A 280 -0.89 -20.10 2.38
N ASP A 281 -0.37 -20.55 1.22
CA ASP A 281 0.90 -21.27 1.19
C ASP A 281 2.05 -20.36 1.57
N GLY A 282 2.86 -20.81 2.55
CA GLY A 282 4.03 -20.11 3.06
C GLY A 282 3.73 -18.89 3.95
N VAL A 283 2.47 -18.61 4.29
CA VAL A 283 2.09 -17.45 5.13
C VAL A 283 2.62 -17.52 6.56
N ASP A 284 2.91 -18.73 7.05
CA ASP A 284 3.55 -19.03 8.34
C ASP A 284 5.02 -18.58 8.41
N SER A 285 5.71 -18.56 7.27
CA SER A 285 7.12 -18.15 7.12
C SER A 285 7.32 -16.63 7.00
N TRP A 286 6.24 -15.85 6.87
CA TRP A 286 6.33 -14.40 6.72
C TRP A 286 6.86 -13.69 7.97
N ALA A 287 6.52 -14.20 9.15
CA ALA A 287 7.03 -13.65 10.40
C ALA A 287 8.55 -13.78 10.49
N SER A 288 9.15 -14.85 9.97
CA SER A 288 10.62 -14.98 9.87
C SER A 288 11.24 -14.01 8.87
N LEU A 289 10.55 -13.72 7.75
CA LEU A 289 11.00 -12.75 6.74
C LEU A 289 10.99 -11.31 7.26
N ILE A 290 10.01 -10.92 8.07
CA ILE A 290 9.92 -9.57 8.65
C ILE A 290 10.91 -9.38 9.81
N ASN A 291 11.23 -10.46 10.53
CA ASN A 291 12.10 -10.43 11.72
C ASN A 291 13.57 -10.74 11.42
N SER A 292 13.96 -10.99 10.16
CA SER A 292 15.37 -11.25 9.82
C SER A 292 16.19 -9.98 10.02
N LYS A 293 17.08 -9.99 11.02
CA LYS A 293 17.96 -8.86 11.39
C LYS A 293 19.29 -8.81 10.63
N GLU A 294 19.53 -9.70 9.66
CA GLU A 294 20.81 -9.78 8.98
C GLU A 294 20.93 -8.73 7.87
N PRO A 295 21.79 -7.70 8.03
CA PRO A 295 21.81 -6.55 7.11
C PRO A 295 22.45 -6.84 5.75
N ASP A 296 23.24 -7.92 5.62
CA ASP A 296 24.16 -8.12 4.49
C ASP A 296 23.74 -9.22 3.49
N GLU A 297 22.69 -10.00 3.80
CA GLU A 297 22.21 -11.09 2.95
C GLU A 297 20.80 -10.90 2.39
N ILE A 298 20.08 -9.84 2.81
CA ILE A 298 18.73 -9.62 2.32
C ILE A 298 18.83 -9.28 0.82
N PRO A 299 18.30 -10.12 -0.08
CA PRO A 299 18.25 -9.78 -1.50
C PRO A 299 17.51 -8.46 -1.68
N PRO A 300 17.66 -7.74 -2.81
CA PRO A 300 16.85 -6.55 -3.05
C PRO A 300 15.38 -6.93 -2.92
N THR A 301 14.80 -6.57 -1.76
CA THR A 301 13.45 -6.93 -1.36
C THR A 301 12.66 -5.64 -1.39
N ALA A 302 11.97 -5.41 -2.51
CA ALA A 302 11.03 -4.31 -2.59
C ALA A 302 9.66 -4.81 -2.13
N CYS A 303 9.04 -4.07 -1.22
CA CYS A 303 7.69 -4.35 -0.74
C CYS A 303 6.77 -3.20 -1.14
N ILE A 304 5.69 -3.50 -1.85
CA ILE A 304 4.64 -2.52 -2.14
C ILE A 304 3.68 -2.46 -0.96
N ALA A 305 3.60 -1.28 -0.35
CA ALA A 305 2.53 -0.91 0.55
C ALA A 305 1.43 -0.16 -0.22
N TRP A 306 0.20 -0.25 0.31
CA TRP A 306 -0.99 0.41 -0.24
C TRP A 306 -1.45 -0.13 -1.60
N SER A 307 -2.48 0.47 -2.17
CA SER A 307 -3.00 0.14 -3.49
C SER A 307 -3.67 1.34 -4.15
N PRO A 308 -3.48 1.56 -5.47
CA PRO A 308 -4.26 2.55 -6.22
C PRO A 308 -5.77 2.34 -6.16
N ARG A 309 -6.23 1.10 -5.87
CA ARG A 309 -7.65 0.77 -5.69
C ARG A 309 -8.28 1.46 -4.48
N PHE A 310 -7.48 1.95 -3.53
CA PHE A 310 -8.00 2.70 -2.39
C PHE A 310 -8.48 4.10 -2.78
N GLN A 311 -8.05 4.63 -3.93
CA GLN A 311 -8.52 5.90 -4.49
C GLN A 311 -8.45 7.03 -3.45
N VAL A 312 -7.25 7.32 -2.95
CA VAL A 312 -7.06 8.29 -1.86
C VAL A 312 -7.51 9.68 -2.26
N TYR A 313 -7.36 10.03 -3.54
CA TYR A 313 -7.75 11.32 -4.06
C TYR A 313 -9.27 11.48 -4.26
N ASN A 314 -10.05 10.40 -4.11
CA ASN A 314 -11.52 10.46 -4.06
C ASN A 314 -12.07 10.74 -2.65
N THR A 315 -11.21 11.02 -1.67
CA THR A 315 -11.61 11.29 -0.28
C THR A 315 -12.00 12.76 -0.12
N ASP A 316 -13.26 13.10 -0.36
CA ASP A 316 -13.76 14.48 -0.27
C ASP A 316 -14.64 14.68 0.97
N PHE A 317 -14.18 15.53 1.89
CA PHE A 317 -14.90 15.92 3.11
C PHE A 317 -15.94 17.04 2.91
N GLY A 318 -16.12 17.50 1.68
CA GLY A 318 -17.01 18.60 1.29
C GLY A 318 -16.29 19.89 0.89
N TRP A 319 -14.96 19.88 0.84
CA TRP A 319 -14.12 20.99 0.37
C TRP A 319 -13.17 20.59 -0.76
N GLY A 320 -13.47 19.48 -1.44
CA GLY A 320 -12.73 18.99 -2.59
C GLY A 320 -11.75 17.86 -2.26
N ALA A 321 -11.14 17.33 -3.32
CA ALA A 321 -10.16 16.25 -3.23
C ALA A 321 -8.87 16.70 -2.51
N PRO A 322 -8.15 15.76 -1.87
CA PRO A 322 -6.80 16.02 -1.37
C PRO A 322 -5.89 16.52 -2.49
N LYS A 323 -4.98 17.43 -2.17
CA LYS A 323 -3.90 17.88 -3.06
C LYS A 323 -2.66 17.00 -3.01
N LYS A 324 -2.47 16.30 -1.89
CA LYS A 324 -1.41 15.32 -1.71
C LYS A 324 -1.80 14.25 -0.70
N PHE A 325 -1.37 13.03 -0.98
CA PHE A 325 -1.38 11.91 -0.03
C PHE A 325 0.04 11.49 0.31
N GLU A 326 0.28 11.19 1.59
CA GLU A 326 1.54 10.66 2.08
C GLU A 326 1.35 9.57 3.13
N MET A 327 1.90 8.39 2.88
CA MET A 327 1.98 7.33 3.90
C MET A 327 3.28 7.52 4.71
N THR A 328 3.21 8.14 5.88
CA THR A 328 4.39 8.43 6.72
C THR A 328 5.04 7.18 7.29
N SER A 329 4.24 6.14 7.55
CA SER A 329 4.72 4.87 8.12
C SER A 329 5.75 4.13 7.25
N ILE A 330 5.84 4.42 5.95
CA ILE A 330 6.86 3.79 5.09
C ILE A 330 8.29 4.18 5.48
N GLY A 331 8.48 5.28 6.21
CA GLY A 331 9.79 5.62 6.76
C GLY A 331 10.28 4.62 7.82
N ARG A 332 9.37 3.91 8.49
CA ARG A 332 9.72 2.83 9.43
C ARG A 332 9.92 1.50 8.73
N THR A 333 9.10 1.21 7.72
CA THR A 333 9.04 -0.11 7.08
C THR A 333 9.99 -0.25 5.89
N GLY A 334 10.45 0.86 5.30
CA GLY A 334 11.22 0.86 4.04
C GLY A 334 10.40 0.42 2.81
N ALA A 335 9.08 0.26 2.95
CA ALA A 335 8.20 -0.13 1.85
C ALA A 335 8.06 1.01 0.83
N ILE A 336 7.72 0.65 -0.40
CA ILE A 336 7.36 1.59 -1.46
C ILE A 336 5.84 1.74 -1.43
N CYS A 337 5.34 2.95 -1.19
CA CYS A 337 3.91 3.24 -1.23
C CYS A 337 3.47 3.42 -2.69
N MET A 338 2.38 2.76 -3.11
CA MET A 338 1.78 2.99 -4.42
C MET A 338 0.31 3.38 -4.28
N SER A 339 -0.03 4.58 -4.75
CA SER A 339 -1.39 5.13 -4.76
C SER A 339 -1.84 5.55 -6.16
N ASP A 340 -3.12 5.85 -6.30
CA ASP A 340 -3.65 6.58 -7.45
C ASP A 340 -2.99 7.95 -7.57
N SER A 341 -2.99 8.51 -8.78
CA SER A 341 -2.50 9.87 -9.06
C SER A 341 -3.57 10.91 -8.77
N LYS A 342 -3.15 12.06 -8.22
CA LYS A 342 -3.99 13.24 -8.00
C LYS A 342 -4.73 13.72 -9.26
N ASN A 343 -4.19 13.42 -10.44
CA ASN A 343 -4.74 13.84 -11.73
C ASN A 343 -5.94 12.99 -12.17
N GLY A 344 -6.25 11.90 -11.46
CA GLY A 344 -7.40 11.02 -11.76
C GLY A 344 -7.31 10.32 -13.13
N ASN A 345 -6.17 10.41 -13.81
CA ASN A 345 -6.02 10.00 -15.21
C ASN A 345 -5.57 8.55 -15.38
N GLY A 346 -5.54 7.73 -14.32
CA GLY A 346 -5.10 6.33 -14.37
C GLY A 346 -3.59 6.11 -14.27
N GLY A 347 -2.82 7.14 -13.93
CA GLY A 347 -1.44 7.01 -13.45
C GLY A 347 -1.34 6.70 -11.95
N PHE A 348 -0.11 6.54 -11.47
CA PHE A 348 0.22 6.24 -10.08
C PHE A 348 1.21 7.23 -9.48
N GLU A 349 1.11 7.42 -8.16
CA GLU A 349 2.16 8.04 -7.35
C GLU A 349 2.91 6.95 -6.58
N ILE A 350 4.25 7.01 -6.63
CA ILE A 350 5.16 6.05 -6.01
C ILE A 350 5.94 6.78 -4.92
N GLY A 351 5.58 6.55 -3.66
CA GLY A 351 6.24 7.13 -2.49
C GLY A 351 7.37 6.25 -1.98
N MET A 352 8.55 6.83 -1.76
CA MET A 352 9.72 6.14 -1.22
C MET A 352 10.35 6.94 -0.08
N VAL A 353 10.91 6.23 0.89
CA VAL A 353 11.73 6.82 1.96
C VAL A 353 13.02 6.03 2.07
N SER A 354 14.16 6.69 1.87
CA SER A 354 15.48 6.07 1.96
C SER A 354 16.56 7.15 2.12
N GLN A 355 17.82 6.72 2.20
CA GLN A 355 18.95 7.64 2.14
C GLN A 355 18.97 8.38 0.80
N MET A 356 19.41 9.64 0.81
CA MET A 356 19.43 10.49 -0.40
C MET A 356 20.12 9.80 -1.59
N LYS A 357 21.30 9.21 -1.39
CA LYS A 357 22.04 8.49 -2.44
C LYS A 357 21.23 7.37 -3.08
N LYS A 358 20.44 6.62 -2.30
CA LYS A 358 19.58 5.54 -2.81
C LYS A 358 18.39 6.08 -3.60
N ILE A 359 17.80 7.19 -3.13
CA ILE A 359 16.74 7.89 -3.85
C ILE A 359 17.24 8.45 -5.17
N GLU A 360 18.43 9.04 -5.22
CA GLU A 360 19.06 9.55 -6.45
C GLU A 360 19.37 8.42 -7.44
N ALA A 361 19.91 7.30 -6.96
CA ALA A 361 20.16 6.11 -7.79
C ALA A 361 18.85 5.55 -8.38
N PHE A 362 17.79 5.44 -7.56
CA PHE A 362 16.47 5.03 -8.04
C PHE A 362 15.92 6.04 -9.05
N ALA A 363 15.98 7.34 -8.77
CA ALA A 363 15.51 8.40 -9.65
C ALA A 363 16.19 8.35 -11.02
N SER A 364 17.51 8.15 -11.04
CA SER A 364 18.28 7.98 -12.28
C SER A 364 17.84 6.75 -13.07
N SER A 365 17.66 5.61 -12.40
CA SER A 365 17.20 4.37 -13.02
C SER A 365 15.77 4.48 -13.55
N PHE A 366 14.88 5.14 -12.79
CA PHE A 366 13.50 5.42 -13.16
C PHE A 366 13.43 6.30 -14.41
N ALA A 367 14.14 7.43 -14.43
CA ALA A 367 14.19 8.34 -15.58
C ALA A 367 14.72 7.65 -16.85
N LYS A 368 15.87 6.97 -16.74
CA LYS A 368 16.46 6.20 -17.87
C LYS A 368 15.50 5.11 -18.38
N GLY A 369 14.81 4.43 -17.48
CA GLY A 369 13.80 3.44 -17.83
C GLY A 369 12.63 4.04 -18.63
N LEU A 370 12.16 5.23 -18.24
CA LEU A 370 11.09 5.94 -18.96
C LEU A 370 11.53 6.45 -20.34
N GLU A 371 12.77 6.95 -20.44
CA GLU A 371 13.37 7.39 -21.71
C GLU A 371 13.51 6.22 -22.69
N ALA A 372 13.98 5.06 -22.21
CA ALA A 372 14.10 3.86 -23.03
C ALA A 372 12.74 3.44 -23.63
N LEU A 373 11.64 3.59 -22.90
CA LEU A 373 10.28 3.34 -23.42
C LEU A 373 9.86 4.30 -24.54
N CYS A 374 10.45 5.51 -24.58
CA CYS A 374 10.17 6.48 -25.63
C CYS A 374 10.95 6.20 -26.92
N ASN A 375 12.14 5.58 -26.81
CA ASN A 375 13.05 5.37 -27.95
C ASN A 375 12.76 4.11 -28.78
N VAL A 376 11.89 3.20 -28.31
CA VAL A 376 11.52 1.95 -29.04
C VAL A 376 10.93 2.21 -30.44
N ARG A 377 10.49 3.45 -30.75
CA ARG A 377 9.98 3.80 -32.10
C ARG A 377 11.05 4.10 -33.15
N GLN A 378 12.34 4.25 -32.81
CA GLN A 378 13.37 4.66 -33.79
C GLN A 378 14.26 3.53 -34.31
N SER A 379 14.23 2.33 -33.71
CA SER A 379 15.13 1.23 -34.11
C SER A 379 14.58 0.31 -35.21
N ASN A 380 13.30 0.41 -35.57
CA ASN A 380 12.68 -0.47 -36.59
C ASN A 380 12.66 0.11 -38.02
N SER A 381 13.38 1.20 -38.30
CA SER A 381 13.58 1.72 -39.66
C SER A 381 15.01 1.48 -40.15
N ARG A 382 15.37 0.20 -40.37
CA ARG A 382 16.42 -0.19 -41.31
C ARG A 382 15.88 -1.32 -42.18
N ALA A 383 15.02 -0.96 -43.12
CA ALA A 383 14.89 -1.73 -44.35
C ALA A 383 16.07 -1.30 -45.24
N VAL A 384 17.11 -2.13 -45.27
CA VAL A 384 18.10 -2.12 -46.35
C VAL A 384 17.37 -2.62 -47.58
N VAL A 385 17.25 -1.77 -48.59
CA VAL A 385 16.93 -2.20 -49.96
C VAL A 385 18.17 -1.88 -50.78
N GLU A 386 19.05 -2.87 -50.91
CA GLU A 386 19.98 -2.95 -52.03
C GLU A 386 19.28 -3.71 -53.15
N PHE A 387 19.21 -3.11 -54.33
CA PHE A 387 19.21 -3.84 -55.59
C PHE A 387 20.10 -3.06 -56.57
N GLY A 388 20.99 -3.80 -57.23
CA GLY A 388 22.00 -3.28 -58.16
C GLY A 388 21.49 -3.00 -59.56
#